data_AF-A0A8S2EJ81-F1
#
_entry.id   AF-A0A8S2EJ81-F1
#
_cell.length_a   1.000
_cell.length_b   1.000
_cell.length_c   1.000
_cell.angle_alpha   90.00
_cell.angle_beta   90.00
_cell.angle_gamma   90.00
#
_symmetry.space_group_name_H-M   'P 1'
#
loop_
_entity.id
_entity.type
_entity.pdbx_description
1 polymer ?
#
loop_
_entity_poly.entity_id
_entity_poly.type
_entity_poly.pdbx_seq_one_letter_code
_entity_poly.pdbx_strand_id
1 'polypeptide(L)'
;VSDCFFYFRDFNMAMTNAKRMKKYREKLKKDKVKYEVMKAKARDRNNSIRTKLTGTRLAEFRAKNKMRQKKFRENKKNSVVDKPSPSSFKSHQSFGKALKKVTSSLPKCDLKKKVVIQYVAQSLGLIPKSMHKRTALQLADKLKNDVHNFYLRDDVSYQLPGKKDTIVVKEDDGSKVTYQKRILFNNLCENYELFKEENNNVSLSRSSFAELRPPFVVQKAALAHRNCLCLYHENVCLLLKSLGKYVDGRFCSSLQMFTDNMVCSTNNEECMFGSCSLCEDFFTEKVEENVSDGNARITWSQWINENGRAEKKEFLGSVDEAVLLKSKVEYFLFHVYIKREQLKFFEKLKAEVSDEKIVLQVDFAENFNMKEQDEIQKAHWNSKPLSIFTAYVWSKNENFSFALPSLDVTHDKFVVDAAFEIILNHVLTVLPNVKEVDCFSDGVVDGIGGTVKRLVWSAILAGGVCRSAEDFIKIAKAKTKKPNTPLRPIIASIHAPATRISQFLDKLLAPIYLRVARKTTYINGYDLIRALEKYASEGRLLPTTLFVTFDVADLYTMIPRQGALEALMRFLVKHLHHGRIGTLSINDIMRMARLVLDTNYLAYQDKSIIYRFDVELWDRCSP
;
A
#
# COMPACT_ATOMS: atom_id res chain seq x y z
N VAL A 1 -4.03 -20.79 -45.87
CA VAL A 1 -3.45 -22.08 -46.32
C VAL A 1 -2.13 -22.27 -45.59
N SER A 2 -1.98 -23.42 -44.93
CA SER A 2 -0.80 -24.04 -44.31
C SER A 2 -0.21 -23.49 -43.00
N ASP A 3 -0.63 -24.19 -41.94
CA ASP A 3 0.01 -24.42 -40.64
C ASP A 3 1.50 -24.84 -40.71
N CYS A 4 2.26 -24.48 -39.67
CA CYS A 4 3.51 -25.17 -39.31
C CYS A 4 3.57 -25.38 -37.79
N PHE A 5 3.03 -26.52 -37.34
CA PHE A 5 3.22 -27.08 -36.00
C PHE A 5 4.51 -27.91 -35.97
N PHE A 6 5.40 -27.63 -35.01
CA PHE A 6 6.57 -28.47 -34.72
C PHE A 6 6.16 -29.74 -33.96
N TYR A 7 6.45 -30.91 -34.53
CA TYR A 7 6.37 -32.22 -33.87
C TYR A 7 7.74 -32.61 -33.31
N PHE A 8 7.85 -32.79 -31.99
CA PHE A 8 8.93 -33.57 -31.37
C PHE A 8 8.54 -35.05 -31.35
N ARG A 9 9.46 -35.91 -31.81
CA ARG A 9 9.27 -37.36 -31.94
C ARG A 9 10.11 -38.07 -30.86
N ASP A 10 9.45 -38.60 -29.83
CA ASP A 10 10.10 -39.37 -28.75
C ASP A 10 10.49 -40.79 -29.20
N PHE A 11 11.76 -41.16 -28.98
CA PHE A 11 12.29 -42.52 -29.21
C PHE A 11 11.98 -43.44 -28.00
N ASN A 12 11.25 -44.54 -28.24
CA ASN A 12 10.86 -45.52 -27.22
C ASN A 12 12.01 -46.52 -26.88
N MET A 13 12.48 -46.52 -25.62
CA MET A 13 13.38 -47.55 -25.08
C MET A 13 12.66 -48.86 -24.72
N ALA A 14 13.30 -50.01 -24.94
CA ALA A 14 12.76 -51.33 -24.66
C ALA A 14 12.52 -51.60 -23.16
N MET A 15 11.31 -52.07 -22.80
CA MET A 15 10.92 -52.36 -21.41
C MET A 15 11.56 -53.63 -20.85
N THR A 16 12.04 -53.57 -19.59
CA THR A 16 12.57 -54.70 -18.82
C THR A 16 11.50 -55.77 -18.52
N ASN A 17 11.91 -57.04 -18.31
CA ASN A 17 11.00 -58.15 -18.02
C ASN A 17 10.09 -57.90 -16.81
N ALA A 18 10.60 -57.25 -15.75
CA ALA A 18 9.78 -56.89 -14.60
C ALA A 18 8.64 -55.92 -14.98
N LYS A 19 8.92 -54.92 -15.82
CA LYS A 19 7.92 -53.98 -16.33
C LYS A 19 6.93 -54.68 -17.28
N ARG A 20 7.39 -55.59 -18.14
CA ARG A 20 6.51 -56.41 -19.01
C ARG A 20 5.56 -57.28 -18.19
N MET A 21 6.06 -57.96 -17.16
CA MET A 21 5.23 -58.79 -16.28
C MET A 21 4.22 -57.97 -15.46
N LYS A 22 4.60 -56.75 -15.04
CA LYS A 22 3.68 -55.82 -14.39
C LYS A 22 2.53 -55.42 -15.33
N LYS A 23 2.87 -54.97 -16.55
CA LYS A 23 1.87 -54.65 -17.58
C LYS A 23 0.98 -55.84 -17.95
N TYR A 24 1.55 -57.03 -18.06
CA TYR A 24 0.78 -58.26 -18.30
C TYR A 24 -0.23 -58.52 -17.18
N ARG A 25 0.19 -58.42 -15.91
CA ARG A 25 -0.71 -58.60 -14.75
C ARG A 25 -1.80 -57.53 -14.70
N GLU A 26 -1.48 -56.29 -15.03
CA GLU A 26 -2.45 -55.19 -15.11
C GLU A 26 -3.46 -55.42 -16.25
N LYS A 27 -3.00 -55.87 -17.42
CA LYS A 27 -3.87 -56.23 -18.55
C LYS A 27 -4.76 -57.43 -18.21
N LEU A 28 -4.21 -58.43 -17.51
CA LEU A 28 -4.95 -59.61 -17.08
C LEU A 28 -6.06 -59.25 -16.07
N LYS A 29 -5.81 -58.31 -15.15
CA LYS A 29 -6.81 -57.84 -14.17
C LYS A 29 -7.98 -57.08 -14.80
N LYS A 30 -7.81 -56.49 -15.98
CA LYS A 30 -8.88 -55.79 -16.70
C LYS A 30 -9.90 -56.78 -17.30
N ASP A 31 -9.45 -57.97 -17.70
CA ASP A 31 -10.33 -59.06 -18.13
C ASP A 31 -10.69 -59.92 -16.92
N LYS A 32 -11.82 -59.58 -16.27
CA LYS A 32 -12.30 -60.26 -15.06
C LYS A 32 -12.44 -61.77 -15.24
N VAL A 33 -12.89 -62.22 -16.42
CA VAL A 33 -13.12 -63.64 -16.71
C VAL A 33 -11.80 -64.39 -16.77
N LYS A 34 -10.81 -63.90 -17.53
CA LYS A 34 -9.49 -64.53 -17.60
C LYS A 34 -8.73 -64.47 -16.27
N TYR A 35 -8.90 -63.39 -15.51
CA TYR A 35 -8.27 -63.24 -14.20
C TYR A 35 -8.79 -64.26 -13.19
N GLU A 36 -10.10 -64.47 -13.14
CA GLU A 36 -10.70 -65.45 -12.24
C GLU A 36 -10.40 -66.90 -12.66
N VAL A 37 -10.36 -67.21 -13.97
CA VAL A 37 -9.89 -68.51 -14.48
C VAL A 37 -8.42 -68.77 -14.08
N MET A 38 -7.55 -67.75 -14.15
CA MET A 38 -6.15 -67.89 -13.72
C MET A 38 -6.04 -68.13 -12.21
N LYS A 39 -6.83 -67.42 -11.39
CA LYS A 39 -6.89 -67.65 -9.94
C LYS A 39 -7.43 -69.03 -9.61
N ALA A 40 -8.45 -69.51 -10.31
CA ALA A 40 -8.99 -70.86 -10.16
C ALA A 40 -7.92 -71.90 -10.47
N LYS A 41 -7.23 -71.81 -11.62
CA LYS A 41 -6.11 -72.69 -11.98
C LYS A 41 -4.95 -72.65 -10.97
N ALA A 42 -4.68 -71.50 -10.35
CA ALA A 42 -3.65 -71.38 -9.32
C ALA A 42 -4.09 -72.01 -7.97
N ARG A 43 -5.36 -71.85 -7.60
CA ARG A 43 -5.97 -72.51 -6.44
C ARG A 43 -5.99 -74.03 -6.62
N ASP A 44 -6.37 -74.51 -7.80
CA ASP A 44 -6.34 -75.94 -8.14
C ASP A 44 -4.92 -76.50 -8.13
N ARG A 45 -3.92 -75.75 -8.62
CA ARG A 45 -2.51 -76.16 -8.51
C ARG A 45 -2.06 -76.30 -7.05
N ASN A 46 -2.38 -75.33 -6.21
CA ASN A 46 -2.01 -75.36 -4.78
C ASN A 46 -2.80 -76.41 -3.99
N ASN A 47 -4.07 -76.65 -4.32
CA ASN A 47 -4.87 -77.71 -3.71
C ASN A 47 -4.44 -79.09 -4.18
N SER A 48 -4.08 -79.27 -5.46
CA SER A 48 -3.60 -80.56 -6.00
C SER A 48 -2.31 -81.04 -5.32
N ILE A 49 -1.49 -80.11 -4.83
CA ILE A 49 -0.29 -80.42 -4.02
C ILE A 49 -0.68 -80.83 -2.59
N ARG A 50 -1.79 -80.34 -2.04
CA ARG A 50 -2.30 -80.71 -0.69
C ARG A 50 -3.13 -81.98 -0.68
N THR A 51 -3.89 -82.27 -1.74
CA THR A 51 -4.82 -83.42 -1.81
C THR A 51 -4.17 -84.71 -2.33
N LYS A 52 -3.04 -84.63 -3.05
CA LYS A 52 -2.27 -85.81 -3.49
C LYS A 52 -1.29 -86.37 -2.44
N LEU A 53 -1.31 -85.85 -1.22
CA LEU A 53 -0.44 -86.29 -0.13
C LEU A 53 -1.28 -87.00 0.95
N THR A 54 -1.14 -88.32 1.03
CA THR A 54 -1.76 -89.16 2.06
C THR A 54 -0.69 -89.86 2.90
N GLY A 55 -1.04 -90.17 4.17
CA GLY A 55 -0.15 -90.86 5.10
C GLY A 55 1.10 -90.06 5.51
N THR A 56 2.24 -90.75 5.60
CA THR A 56 3.53 -90.25 6.13
C THR A 56 4.05 -89.00 5.42
N ARG A 57 3.85 -88.88 4.10
CA ARG A 57 4.26 -87.69 3.32
C ARG A 57 3.51 -86.41 3.71
N LEU A 58 2.27 -86.51 4.20
CA LEU A 58 1.50 -85.36 4.67
C LEU A 58 2.03 -84.86 6.04
N ALA A 59 2.46 -85.78 6.90
CA ALA A 59 3.09 -85.46 8.17
C ALA A 59 4.44 -84.75 7.97
N GLU A 60 5.27 -85.23 7.03
CA GLU A 60 6.52 -84.56 6.65
C GLU A 60 6.31 -83.16 6.07
N PHE A 61 5.29 -82.99 5.22
CA PHE A 61 4.95 -81.67 4.66
C PHE A 61 4.49 -80.68 5.75
N ARG A 62 3.69 -81.15 6.72
CA ARG A 62 3.26 -80.35 7.88
C ARG A 62 4.44 -80.03 8.79
N ALA A 63 5.35 -80.97 9.03
CA ALA A 63 6.57 -80.76 9.81
C ALA A 63 7.51 -79.74 9.14
N LYS A 64 7.74 -79.84 7.82
CA LYS A 64 8.50 -78.85 7.05
C LYS A 64 7.87 -77.46 7.09
N ASN A 65 6.55 -77.34 7.02
CA ASN A 65 5.86 -76.05 7.14
C ASN A 65 5.92 -75.47 8.56
N LYS A 66 5.80 -76.31 9.60
CA LYS A 66 5.98 -75.90 10.99
C LYS A 66 7.42 -75.42 11.25
N MET A 67 8.42 -76.11 10.69
CA MET A 67 9.82 -75.69 10.70
C MET A 67 10.03 -74.38 9.93
N ARG A 68 9.40 -74.19 8.77
CA ARG A 68 9.46 -72.92 8.01
C ARG A 68 8.86 -71.75 8.81
N GLN A 69 7.72 -71.95 9.47
CA GLN A 69 7.12 -70.93 10.32
C GLN A 69 7.93 -70.66 11.58
N LYS A 70 8.53 -71.69 12.19
CA LYS A 70 9.46 -71.54 13.33
C LYS A 70 10.69 -70.73 12.90
N LYS A 71 11.32 -71.06 11.77
CA LYS A 71 12.46 -70.32 11.21
C LYS A 71 12.11 -68.87 10.84
N PHE A 72 10.89 -68.62 10.38
CA PHE A 72 10.40 -67.25 10.14
C PHE A 72 10.23 -66.45 11.46
N ARG A 73 9.69 -67.09 12.51
CA ARG A 73 9.55 -66.49 13.84
C ARG A 73 10.90 -66.28 14.53
N GLU A 74 11.85 -67.20 14.36
CA GLU A 74 13.24 -67.07 14.83
C GLU A 74 13.99 -65.98 14.08
N ASN A 75 13.85 -65.87 12.75
CA ASN A 75 14.42 -64.75 11.98
C ASN A 75 13.80 -63.39 12.36
N LYS A 76 12.54 -63.38 12.79
CA LYS A 76 11.86 -62.19 13.33
C LYS A 76 12.32 -61.85 14.76
N LYS A 77 12.81 -62.83 15.53
CA LYS A 77 13.46 -62.61 16.85
C LYS A 77 14.94 -62.21 16.69
N ASN A 78 15.64 -62.75 15.71
CA ASN A 78 17.04 -62.44 15.41
C ASN A 78 17.24 -61.12 14.65
N SER A 79 16.17 -60.40 14.31
CA SER A 79 16.24 -59.04 13.76
C SER A 79 16.37 -57.95 14.84
N VAL A 80 16.49 -58.35 16.11
CA VAL A 80 16.57 -57.43 17.27
C VAL A 80 17.97 -57.38 17.90
N VAL A 81 18.99 -58.03 17.32
CA VAL A 81 20.38 -57.93 17.83
C VAL A 81 21.35 -57.58 16.69
N ASP A 82 21.92 -56.38 16.79
CA ASP A 82 22.93 -55.81 15.89
C ASP A 82 24.27 -56.57 15.92
N LYS A 83 24.83 -56.88 14.74
CA LYS A 83 26.29 -56.85 14.39
C LYS A 83 26.53 -57.25 12.91
N PRO A 84 27.32 -56.50 12.10
CA PRO A 84 27.57 -56.80 10.69
C PRO A 84 29.00 -57.34 10.38
N SER A 85 29.13 -58.37 9.51
CA SER A 85 30.21 -58.55 8.50
C SER A 85 29.90 -59.75 7.56
N PRO A 86 30.58 -59.97 6.40
CA PRO A 86 30.89 -59.05 5.30
C PRO A 86 30.47 -59.58 3.89
N SER A 87 30.30 -58.64 2.96
CA SER A 87 30.18 -58.78 1.49
C SER A 87 28.85 -59.32 0.90
N SER A 88 28.03 -58.37 0.43
CA SER A 88 26.78 -58.62 -0.30
C SER A 88 26.97 -58.93 -1.80
N PHE A 89 28.22 -59.03 -2.26
CA PHE A 89 28.56 -59.20 -3.68
C PHE A 89 28.89 -60.67 -3.99
N LYS A 90 28.33 -61.18 -5.10
CA LYS A 90 28.42 -62.60 -5.48
C LYS A 90 29.80 -63.05 -5.98
N SER A 91 30.67 -62.13 -6.41
CA SER A 91 32.06 -62.43 -6.79
C SER A 91 32.97 -61.19 -6.68
N HIS A 92 34.28 -61.41 -6.56
CA HIS A 92 35.27 -60.33 -6.50
C HIS A 92 35.26 -59.46 -7.78
N GLN A 93 35.04 -60.06 -8.96
CA GLN A 93 34.92 -59.29 -10.20
C GLN A 93 33.69 -58.38 -10.20
N SER A 94 32.57 -58.81 -9.59
CA SER A 94 31.35 -57.99 -9.50
C SER A 94 31.54 -56.78 -8.59
N PHE A 95 32.29 -56.96 -7.48
CA PHE A 95 32.67 -55.86 -6.59
C PHE A 95 33.61 -54.88 -7.28
N GLY A 96 34.64 -55.36 -7.97
CA GLY A 96 35.59 -54.50 -8.69
C GLY A 96 34.94 -53.65 -9.78
N LYS A 97 33.98 -54.21 -10.54
CA LYS A 97 33.19 -53.45 -11.54
C LYS A 97 32.31 -52.37 -10.89
N ALA A 98 31.67 -52.69 -9.76
CA ALA A 98 30.86 -51.73 -9.03
C ALA A 98 31.72 -50.60 -8.46
N LEU A 99 32.87 -50.93 -7.87
CA LEU A 99 33.80 -49.96 -7.31
C LEU A 99 34.32 -49.02 -8.40
N LYS A 100 34.78 -49.55 -9.54
CA LYS A 100 35.29 -48.72 -10.65
C LYS A 100 34.28 -47.70 -11.15
N LYS A 101 32.99 -48.06 -11.21
CA LYS A 101 31.90 -47.16 -11.62
C LYS A 101 31.64 -46.04 -10.61
N VAL A 102 31.77 -46.35 -9.31
CA VAL A 102 31.64 -45.35 -8.25
C VAL A 102 32.84 -44.41 -8.27
N THR A 103 34.06 -44.94 -8.34
CA THR A 103 35.28 -44.13 -8.35
C THR A 103 35.36 -43.20 -9.56
N SER A 104 34.91 -43.65 -10.75
CA SER A 104 34.86 -42.79 -11.94
C SER A 104 33.84 -41.64 -11.85
N SER A 105 32.87 -41.75 -10.94
CA SER A 105 31.81 -40.75 -10.76
C SER A 105 32.13 -39.74 -9.65
N LEU A 106 33.23 -39.91 -8.91
CA LEU A 106 33.64 -38.99 -7.85
C LEU A 106 34.39 -37.76 -8.42
N PRO A 107 34.34 -36.60 -7.74
CA PRO A 107 35.06 -35.39 -8.15
C PRO A 107 36.56 -35.64 -8.33
N LYS A 108 37.26 -34.94 -9.23
CA LYS A 108 38.71 -35.14 -9.42
C LYS A 108 39.57 -34.73 -8.22
N CYS A 109 39.19 -33.66 -7.50
CA CYS A 109 39.91 -33.11 -6.34
C CYS A 109 39.75 -33.99 -5.09
N ASP A 110 40.87 -34.37 -4.45
CA ASP A 110 40.88 -35.32 -3.34
C ASP A 110 40.19 -34.82 -2.06
N LEU A 111 40.24 -33.51 -1.78
CA LEU A 111 39.48 -32.90 -0.67
C LEU A 111 37.97 -33.06 -0.87
N LYS A 112 37.48 -32.81 -2.09
CA LYS A 112 36.06 -32.96 -2.43
C LYS A 112 35.63 -34.43 -2.41
N LYS A 113 36.49 -35.36 -2.86
CA LYS A 113 36.23 -36.81 -2.73
C LYS A 113 36.03 -37.21 -1.28
N LYS A 114 36.92 -36.77 -0.38
CA LYS A 114 36.85 -37.07 1.06
C LYS A 114 35.53 -36.58 1.66
N VAL A 115 35.13 -35.33 1.40
CA VAL A 115 33.87 -34.76 1.91
C VAL A 115 32.65 -35.56 1.40
N VAL A 116 32.60 -35.88 0.11
CA VAL A 116 31.48 -36.63 -0.48
C VAL A 116 31.41 -38.03 0.11
N ILE A 117 32.53 -38.74 0.21
CA ILE A 117 32.60 -40.08 0.80
C ILE A 117 32.17 -40.04 2.28
N GLN A 118 32.63 -39.04 3.03
CA GLN A 118 32.24 -38.84 4.43
C GLN A 118 30.74 -38.62 4.57
N TYR A 119 30.14 -37.79 3.71
CA TYR A 119 28.69 -37.54 3.73
C TYR A 119 27.88 -38.80 3.34
N VAL A 120 28.34 -39.55 2.34
CA VAL A 120 27.74 -40.82 1.95
C VAL A 120 27.82 -41.83 3.11
N ALA A 121 28.98 -41.95 3.75
CA ALA A 121 29.15 -42.82 4.92
C ALA A 121 28.25 -42.42 6.09
N GLN A 122 28.06 -41.11 6.34
CA GLN A 122 27.10 -40.58 7.30
C GLN A 122 25.64 -40.89 6.92
N SER A 123 25.30 -40.81 5.63
CA SER A 123 23.93 -41.11 5.14
C SER A 123 23.56 -42.59 5.25
N LEU A 124 24.56 -43.47 5.12
CA LEU A 124 24.43 -44.92 5.27
C LEU A 124 24.56 -45.38 6.73
N GLY A 125 24.75 -44.45 7.68
CA GLY A 125 24.87 -44.76 9.11
C GLY A 125 26.19 -45.42 9.52
N LEU A 126 27.22 -45.38 8.67
CA LEU A 126 28.53 -45.99 8.95
C LEU A 126 29.42 -45.10 9.84
N ILE A 127 29.19 -43.79 9.80
CA ILE A 127 29.86 -42.80 10.66
C ILE A 127 28.75 -41.97 11.30
N PRO A 128 28.83 -41.66 12.61
CA PRO A 128 27.88 -40.75 13.22
C PRO A 128 27.84 -39.44 12.44
N LYS A 129 26.64 -38.99 12.10
CA LYS A 129 26.45 -37.62 11.63
C LYS A 129 27.01 -36.74 12.72
N SER A 130 27.97 -35.88 12.38
CA SER A 130 28.28 -34.74 13.24
C SER A 130 26.96 -34.03 13.47
N MET A 131 26.39 -34.17 14.67
CA MET A 131 25.49 -33.16 15.16
C MET A 131 26.37 -31.93 15.26
N HIS A 132 26.36 -31.11 14.20
CA HIS A 132 26.43 -29.70 14.47
C HIS A 132 25.31 -29.48 15.48
N LYS A 133 25.68 -29.28 16.75
CA LYS A 133 24.89 -28.45 17.63
C LYS A 133 24.75 -27.16 16.83
N ARG A 134 23.67 -27.06 16.05
CA ARG A 134 23.03 -25.77 15.89
C ARG A 134 22.62 -25.46 17.31
N THR A 135 23.53 -24.83 18.06
CA THR A 135 23.11 -23.70 18.86
C THR A 135 22.38 -22.84 17.83
N ALA A 136 21.07 -23.02 17.73
CA ALA A 136 20.25 -21.87 17.45
C ALA A 136 20.70 -20.91 18.53
N LEU A 137 21.61 -20.00 18.17
CA LEU A 137 21.77 -18.76 18.91
C LEU A 137 20.34 -18.24 18.91
N GLN A 138 19.61 -18.53 19.98
CA GLN A 138 18.24 -18.08 20.10
C GLN A 138 18.40 -16.58 20.00
N LEU A 139 17.85 -16.04 18.92
CA LEU A 139 17.80 -14.62 18.73
C LEU A 139 17.24 -14.04 20.02
N ALA A 140 17.96 -13.11 20.63
CA ALA A 140 17.50 -12.49 21.87
C ALA A 140 16.06 -12.01 21.65
N ASP A 141 15.16 -12.29 22.60
CA ASP A 141 13.74 -11.94 22.44
C ASP A 141 13.56 -10.43 22.27
N LYS A 142 14.48 -9.63 22.83
CA LYS A 142 14.61 -8.19 22.54
C LYS A 142 14.74 -7.93 21.04
N LEU A 143 15.68 -8.60 20.35
CA LEU A 143 15.88 -8.41 18.91
C LEU A 143 14.68 -8.88 18.09
N LYS A 144 13.99 -9.95 18.50
CA LYS A 144 12.74 -10.36 17.84
C LYS A 144 11.66 -9.30 17.97
N ASN A 145 11.52 -8.72 19.17
CA ASN A 145 10.58 -7.64 19.43
C ASN A 145 10.97 -6.37 18.65
N ASP A 146 12.25 -6.04 18.56
CA ASP A 146 12.72 -4.89 17.79
C ASP A 146 12.38 -5.05 16.30
N VAL A 147 12.61 -6.23 15.71
CA VAL A 147 12.21 -6.53 14.33
C VAL A 147 10.69 -6.52 14.15
N HIS A 148 9.95 -7.09 15.11
CA HIS A 148 8.49 -7.10 15.09
C HIS A 148 7.93 -5.67 15.14
N ASN A 149 8.44 -4.83 16.05
CA ASN A 149 8.05 -3.43 16.19
C ASN A 149 8.45 -2.61 14.98
N PHE A 150 9.64 -2.86 14.39
CA PHE A 150 10.06 -2.24 13.14
C PHE A 150 9.01 -2.45 12.03
N TYR A 151 8.54 -3.69 11.84
CA TYR A 151 7.50 -3.97 10.84
C TYR A 151 6.15 -3.33 11.14
N LEU A 152 5.86 -3.01 12.41
CA LEU A 152 4.60 -2.37 12.82
C LEU A 152 4.62 -0.84 12.72
N ARG A 153 5.78 -0.21 12.49
CA ARG A 153 5.84 1.23 12.33
C ARG A 153 5.08 1.68 11.08
N ASP A 154 4.41 2.82 11.20
CA ASP A 154 3.55 3.40 10.14
C ASP A 154 4.35 3.99 8.96
N ASP A 155 5.68 4.12 9.07
CA ASP A 155 6.59 4.47 7.97
C ASP A 155 7.16 3.24 7.24
N VAL A 156 7.10 2.04 7.85
CA VAL A 156 7.60 0.76 7.28
C VAL A 156 6.46 -0.03 6.62
N SER A 157 5.31 -0.08 7.27
CA SER A 157 4.10 -0.69 6.73
C SER A 157 2.87 0.12 7.09
N TYR A 158 1.84 0.11 6.24
CA TYR A 158 0.56 0.74 6.55
C TYR A 158 -0.55 -0.29 6.73
N GLN A 159 -1.46 -0.03 7.65
CA GLN A 159 -2.59 -0.92 7.90
C GLN A 159 -3.65 -0.80 6.79
N LEU A 160 -4.10 -1.94 6.26
CA LEU A 160 -5.25 -1.94 5.35
C LEU A 160 -6.51 -1.61 6.14
N PRO A 161 -7.41 -0.80 5.60
CA PRO A 161 -8.52 -0.29 6.38
C PRO A 161 -9.75 -1.20 6.39
N GLY A 162 -9.83 -2.20 5.50
CA GLY A 162 -11.04 -2.99 5.33
C GLY A 162 -11.28 -3.99 6.43
N LYS A 163 -12.51 -4.06 6.92
CA LYS A 163 -12.94 -5.08 7.91
C LYS A 163 -12.68 -6.53 7.47
N LYS A 164 -12.62 -6.80 6.16
CA LYS A 164 -12.28 -8.12 5.59
C LYS A 164 -10.80 -8.27 5.24
N ASP A 165 -10.03 -7.19 5.32
CA ASP A 165 -8.59 -7.18 5.09
C ASP A 165 -7.86 -7.69 6.35
N THR A 166 -8.30 -8.82 6.89
CA THR A 166 -7.77 -9.45 8.09
C THR A 166 -7.07 -10.76 7.76
N ILE A 167 -6.12 -11.16 8.59
CA ILE A 167 -5.47 -12.47 8.57
C ILE A 167 -5.69 -13.12 9.94
N VAL A 168 -6.19 -14.34 9.93
CA VAL A 168 -6.31 -15.16 11.15
C VAL A 168 -4.97 -15.86 11.33
N VAL A 169 -4.27 -15.52 12.41
CA VAL A 169 -3.02 -16.15 12.82
C VAL A 169 -3.35 -17.12 13.95
N LYS A 170 -2.74 -18.30 13.89
CA LYS A 170 -2.83 -19.29 14.95
C LYS A 170 -1.61 -19.13 15.84
N GLU A 171 -1.83 -18.82 17.11
CA GLU A 171 -0.78 -18.65 18.10
C GLU A 171 -0.26 -20.03 18.57
N ASP A 172 0.88 -20.04 19.25
CA ASP A 172 1.55 -21.26 19.73
C ASP A 172 0.70 -22.04 20.75
N ASP A 173 -0.17 -21.35 21.50
CA ASP A 173 -1.15 -21.93 22.42
C ASP A 173 -2.35 -22.58 21.70
N GLY A 174 -2.41 -22.48 20.37
CA GLY A 174 -3.46 -23.00 19.52
C GLY A 174 -4.67 -22.07 19.37
N SER A 175 -4.69 -20.93 20.05
CA SER A 175 -5.70 -19.89 19.89
C SER A 175 -5.61 -19.24 18.51
N LYS A 176 -6.71 -18.65 18.05
CA LYS A 176 -6.77 -17.96 16.77
C LYS A 176 -7.03 -16.49 17.03
N VAL A 177 -6.04 -15.67 16.69
CA VAL A 177 -6.15 -14.22 16.78
C VAL A 177 -6.32 -13.65 15.38
N THR A 178 -7.27 -12.74 15.22
CA THR A 178 -7.51 -12.08 13.93
C THR A 178 -6.81 -10.74 13.93
N TYR A 179 -5.79 -10.61 13.08
CA TYR A 179 -5.05 -9.37 12.89
C TYR A 179 -5.50 -8.66 11.62
N GLN A 180 -5.49 -7.34 11.64
CA GLN A 180 -5.69 -6.53 10.45
C GLN A 180 -4.42 -6.57 9.58
N LYS A 181 -4.57 -6.76 8.26
CA LYS A 181 -3.43 -6.79 7.33
C LYS A 181 -2.70 -5.46 7.33
N ARG A 182 -1.37 -5.51 7.28
CA ARG A 182 -0.50 -4.36 7.01
C ARG A 182 0.30 -4.59 5.74
N ILE A 183 0.57 -3.56 4.96
CA ILE A 183 1.30 -3.66 3.68
C ILE A 183 2.62 -2.92 3.80
N LEU A 184 3.72 -3.59 3.45
CA LEU A 184 5.05 -2.97 3.39
C LEU A 184 5.09 -1.88 2.30
N PHE A 185 5.68 -0.73 2.61
CA PHE A 185 5.97 0.30 1.62
C PHE A 185 7.07 -0.16 0.65
N ASN A 186 8.16 -0.67 1.24
CA ASN A 186 9.37 -1.11 0.58
C ASN A 186 9.43 -2.64 0.43
N ASN A 187 10.36 -3.15 -0.37
CA ASN A 187 10.60 -4.59 -0.47
C ASN A 187 11.38 -5.11 0.76
N LEU A 188 11.50 -6.43 0.91
CA LEU A 188 12.18 -7.02 2.08
C LEU A 188 13.67 -6.70 2.16
N CYS A 189 14.32 -6.47 1.02
CA CYS A 189 15.75 -6.14 0.97
C CYS A 189 15.98 -4.74 1.54
N GLU A 190 15.23 -3.76 1.05
CA GLU A 190 15.28 -2.37 1.49
C GLU A 190 14.94 -2.23 2.98
N ASN A 191 13.87 -2.90 3.43
CA ASN A 191 13.50 -2.87 4.86
C ASN A 191 14.58 -3.46 5.77
N TYR A 192 15.34 -4.45 5.28
CA TYR A 192 16.45 -5.00 6.05
C TYR A 192 17.63 -4.04 6.13
N GLU A 193 17.92 -3.32 5.04
CA GLU A 193 18.98 -2.29 5.01
C GLU A 193 18.63 -1.15 5.96
N LEU A 194 17.40 -0.63 5.90
CA LEU A 194 16.89 0.37 6.84
C LEU A 194 16.99 -0.09 8.30
N PHE A 195 16.55 -1.33 8.60
CA PHE A 195 16.64 -1.87 9.95
C PHE A 195 18.08 -1.95 10.46
N LYS A 196 19.04 -2.26 9.57
CA LYS A 196 20.47 -2.34 9.89
C LYS A 196 21.09 -0.97 10.17
N GLU A 197 20.70 0.05 9.40
CA GLU A 197 21.16 1.43 9.60
C GLU A 197 20.68 1.98 10.95
N GLU A 198 19.42 1.71 11.31
CA GLU A 198 18.84 2.15 12.59
C GLU A 198 19.40 1.38 13.79
N ASN A 199 19.85 0.13 13.58
CA ASN A 199 20.31 -0.77 14.63
C ASN A 199 21.75 -1.21 14.38
N ASN A 200 22.66 -0.22 14.42
CA ASN A 200 24.10 -0.44 14.35
C ASN A 200 24.52 -1.47 15.43
N ASN A 201 25.30 -2.49 15.03
CA ASN A 201 25.79 -3.63 15.83
C ASN A 201 24.87 -4.85 16.02
N VAL A 202 23.74 -4.93 15.31
CA VAL A 202 22.91 -6.16 15.32
C VAL A 202 23.42 -7.20 14.31
N SER A 203 23.81 -8.39 14.77
CA SER A 203 24.14 -9.53 13.89
C SER A 203 22.88 -10.31 13.50
N LEU A 204 22.13 -9.78 12.53
CA LEU A 204 20.97 -10.42 11.93
C LEU A 204 21.19 -10.64 10.44
N SER A 205 20.76 -11.79 9.90
CA SER A 205 20.81 -12.10 8.46
C SER A 205 19.52 -11.67 7.76
N ARG A 206 19.58 -11.40 6.44
CA ARG A 206 18.41 -11.08 5.60
C ARG A 206 17.31 -12.13 5.69
N SER A 207 17.68 -13.42 5.67
CA SER A 207 16.71 -14.52 5.75
C SER A 207 16.03 -14.55 7.11
N SER A 208 16.79 -14.41 8.20
CA SER A 208 16.23 -14.38 9.55
C SER A 208 15.31 -13.17 9.76
N PHE A 209 15.66 -12.00 9.24
CA PHE A 209 14.81 -10.81 9.27
C PHE A 209 13.48 -11.01 8.51
N ALA A 210 13.53 -11.66 7.35
CA ALA A 210 12.33 -11.97 6.57
C ALA A 210 11.43 -13.00 7.24
N GLU A 211 12.00 -13.97 7.97
CA GLU A 211 11.28 -14.98 8.74
C GLU A 211 10.60 -14.41 9.98
N LEU A 212 11.21 -13.40 10.62
CA LEU A 212 10.64 -12.70 11.79
C LEU A 212 9.51 -11.74 11.45
N ARG A 213 9.20 -11.58 10.16
CA ARG A 213 8.10 -10.73 9.71
C ARG A 213 6.76 -11.28 10.22
N PRO A 214 5.93 -10.45 10.88
CA PRO A 214 4.62 -10.89 11.33
C PRO A 214 3.76 -11.38 10.16
N PRO A 215 3.00 -12.48 10.29
CA PRO A 215 2.24 -13.06 9.18
C PRO A 215 1.19 -12.11 8.58
N PHE A 216 0.68 -11.18 9.39
CA PHE A 216 -0.30 -10.18 8.98
C PHE A 216 0.34 -8.96 8.29
N VAL A 217 1.66 -8.83 8.29
CA VAL A 217 2.41 -7.85 7.49
C VAL A 217 2.72 -8.49 6.14
N VAL A 218 2.06 -8.05 5.09
CA VAL A 218 2.10 -8.60 3.73
C VAL A 218 2.91 -7.72 2.78
N GLN A 219 3.54 -8.33 1.79
CA GLN A 219 4.27 -7.59 0.76
C GLN A 219 3.31 -6.87 -0.19
N LYS A 220 3.74 -5.75 -0.76
CA LYS A 220 2.97 -4.95 -1.73
C LYS A 220 2.48 -5.75 -2.95
N ALA A 221 3.19 -6.82 -3.33
CA ALA A 221 2.81 -7.71 -4.42
C ALA A 221 1.51 -8.51 -4.15
N ALA A 222 1.08 -8.62 -2.89
CA ALA A 222 -0.15 -9.31 -2.52
C ALA A 222 -1.42 -8.46 -2.75
N LEU A 223 -1.28 -7.18 -3.13
CA LEU A 223 -2.41 -6.31 -3.45
C LEU A 223 -2.87 -6.52 -4.90
N ALA A 224 -4.18 -6.66 -5.09
CA ALA A 224 -4.80 -6.75 -6.41
C ALA A 224 -4.70 -5.42 -7.19
N HIS A 225 -4.69 -4.28 -6.48
CA HIS A 225 -4.56 -2.94 -7.05
C HIS A 225 -3.65 -2.07 -6.15
N ARG A 226 -2.81 -1.23 -6.76
CA ARG A 226 -2.04 -0.20 -6.05
C ARG A 226 -2.84 1.10 -6.10
N ASN A 227 -3.48 1.46 -5.00
CA ASN A 227 -4.35 2.64 -4.91
C ASN A 227 -3.61 3.85 -4.29
N CYS A 228 -4.14 5.05 -4.51
CA CYS A 228 -3.69 6.31 -3.90
C CYS A 228 -2.19 6.60 -4.11
N LEU A 229 -1.71 6.44 -5.35
CA LEU A 229 -0.33 6.74 -5.73
C LEU A 229 -0.16 8.24 -5.95
N CYS A 230 0.85 8.83 -5.30
CA CYS A 230 1.22 10.22 -5.51
C CYS A 230 1.85 10.40 -6.92
N LEU A 231 1.47 11.48 -7.61
CA LEU A 231 1.97 11.83 -8.94
C LEU A 231 3.50 11.92 -8.98
N TYR A 232 4.13 12.53 -7.97
CA TYR A 232 5.59 12.65 -7.88
C TYR A 232 6.28 11.29 -7.77
N HIS A 233 5.82 10.44 -6.83
CA HIS A 233 6.39 9.11 -6.60
C HIS A 233 6.19 8.18 -7.81
N GLU A 234 4.97 8.14 -8.37
CA GLU A 234 4.68 7.23 -9.48
C GLU A 234 5.39 7.65 -10.76
N ASN A 235 5.52 8.95 -11.04
CA ASN A 235 6.26 9.42 -12.21
C ASN A 235 7.74 9.06 -12.14
N VAL A 236 8.39 9.21 -10.97
CA VAL A 236 9.77 8.75 -10.80
C VAL A 236 9.85 7.22 -10.89
N CYS A 237 8.90 6.48 -10.31
CA CYS A 237 8.86 5.02 -10.46
C CYS A 237 8.71 4.56 -11.92
N LEU A 238 7.90 5.26 -12.72
CA LEU A 238 7.73 4.97 -14.14
C LEU A 238 9.00 5.30 -14.93
N LEU A 239 9.65 6.42 -14.61
CA LEU A 239 10.93 6.81 -15.21
C LEU A 239 12.01 5.75 -14.93
N LEU A 240 12.19 5.36 -13.66
CA LEU A 240 13.18 4.35 -13.27
C LEU A 240 12.95 2.99 -13.94
N LYS A 241 11.69 2.59 -14.14
CA LYS A 241 11.35 1.35 -14.86
C LYS A 241 11.77 1.39 -16.34
N SER A 242 11.64 2.54 -16.98
CA SER A 242 12.06 2.73 -18.37
C SER A 242 13.57 2.84 -18.50
N LEU A 243 14.23 3.56 -17.58
CA LEU A 243 15.67 3.81 -17.61
C LEU A 243 16.52 2.65 -17.07
N GLY A 244 15.98 1.79 -16.21
CA GLY A 244 16.77 0.77 -15.48
C GLY A 244 17.46 -0.29 -16.35
N LYS A 245 17.20 -0.33 -17.67
CA LYS A 245 17.94 -1.16 -18.64
C LYS A 245 19.15 -0.46 -19.25
N TYR A 246 19.21 0.87 -19.15
CA TYR A 246 20.17 1.73 -19.83
C TYR A 246 21.08 2.47 -18.84
N VAL A 247 20.66 2.63 -17.59
CA VAL A 247 21.44 3.20 -16.49
C VAL A 247 21.93 2.08 -15.57
N ASP A 248 23.14 2.20 -15.01
CA ASP A 248 23.68 1.24 -14.05
C ASP A 248 22.69 1.01 -12.89
N GLY A 249 22.35 -0.26 -12.65
CA GLY A 249 21.43 -0.68 -11.60
C GLY A 249 21.85 -0.27 -10.19
N ARG A 250 23.12 0.11 -9.98
CA ARG A 250 23.62 0.68 -8.72
C ARG A 250 22.95 1.99 -8.33
N PHE A 251 22.42 2.76 -9.29
CA PHE A 251 21.80 4.05 -9.03
C PHE A 251 20.26 4.02 -9.10
N CYS A 252 19.69 3.13 -9.93
CA CYS A 252 18.27 3.18 -10.29
C CYS A 252 17.47 1.90 -9.94
N SER A 253 18.01 0.99 -9.11
CA SER A 253 17.34 -0.29 -8.82
C SER A 253 16.06 -0.15 -7.99
N SER A 254 15.93 0.90 -7.19
CA SER A 254 14.71 1.21 -6.46
C SER A 254 14.54 2.69 -6.17
N LEU A 255 13.34 3.08 -5.74
CA LEU A 255 13.02 4.47 -5.44
C LEU A 255 13.84 5.00 -4.24
N GLN A 256 14.05 4.16 -3.23
CA GLN A 256 14.84 4.52 -2.06
C GLN A 256 16.32 4.68 -2.44
N MET A 257 16.90 3.69 -3.11
CA MET A 257 18.28 3.77 -3.60
C MET A 257 18.49 4.96 -4.53
N PHE A 258 17.53 5.23 -5.42
CA PHE A 258 17.58 6.39 -6.28
C PHE A 258 17.63 7.68 -5.45
N THR A 259 16.73 7.83 -4.48
CA THR A 259 16.70 8.97 -3.56
C THR A 259 18.05 9.15 -2.85
N ASP A 260 18.59 8.10 -2.25
CA ASP A 260 19.86 8.14 -1.51
C ASP A 260 21.05 8.47 -2.41
N ASN A 261 20.99 8.11 -3.70
CA ASN A 261 22.03 8.46 -4.65
C ASN A 261 21.93 9.90 -5.14
N MET A 262 20.76 10.53 -5.13
CA MET A 262 20.59 11.90 -5.63
C MET A 262 21.03 12.97 -4.64
N VAL A 263 21.21 12.63 -3.35
CA VAL A 263 21.52 13.61 -2.30
C VAL A 263 22.66 13.16 -1.37
N CYS A 264 23.32 14.10 -0.70
CA CYS A 264 24.31 13.75 0.35
C CYS A 264 23.66 13.12 1.58
N SER A 265 22.47 13.60 1.95
CA SER A 265 21.72 13.10 3.10
C SER A 265 20.23 13.31 2.89
N THR A 266 19.44 12.25 3.09
CA THR A 266 17.98 12.31 2.97
C THR A 266 17.27 12.96 4.17
N ASN A 267 18.02 13.29 5.21
CA ASN A 267 17.54 14.02 6.39
C ASN A 267 17.91 15.51 6.37
N ASN A 268 18.73 15.95 5.41
CA ASN A 268 19.13 17.35 5.29
C ASN A 268 18.19 18.08 4.32
N GLU A 269 17.63 19.20 4.77
CA GLU A 269 16.67 20.01 4.00
C GLU A 269 17.30 20.55 2.71
N GLU A 270 18.48 21.18 2.79
CA GLU A 270 19.17 21.78 1.64
C GLU A 270 19.46 20.75 0.55
N CYS A 271 19.85 19.53 0.93
CA CYS A 271 20.06 18.43 0.02
C CYS A 271 18.77 18.02 -0.69
N MET A 272 17.69 17.82 0.06
CA MET A 272 16.41 17.35 -0.50
C MET A 272 15.64 18.44 -1.26
N PHE A 273 15.98 19.71 -1.04
CA PHE A 273 15.39 20.86 -1.72
C PHE A 273 16.21 21.30 -2.94
N GLY A 274 17.36 20.67 -3.19
CA GLY A 274 18.21 20.96 -4.36
C GLY A 274 19.06 22.22 -4.22
N SER A 275 19.28 22.72 -3.00
CA SER A 275 20.13 23.89 -2.73
C SER A 275 21.53 23.54 -2.21
N CYS A 276 21.84 22.25 -2.06
CA CYS A 276 23.15 21.80 -1.59
C CYS A 276 24.17 21.75 -2.74
N SER A 277 25.24 22.54 -2.62
CA SER A 277 26.33 22.60 -3.60
C SER A 277 27.15 21.31 -3.74
N LEU A 278 27.00 20.35 -2.82
CA LEU A 278 27.74 19.08 -2.84
C LEU A 278 27.04 17.99 -3.65
N CYS A 279 25.71 18.06 -3.80
CA CYS A 279 24.94 17.05 -4.54
C CYS A 279 24.17 17.61 -5.74
N GLU A 280 24.36 18.88 -6.10
CA GLU A 280 23.74 19.54 -7.25
C GLU A 280 23.95 18.75 -8.57
N ASP A 281 25.15 18.18 -8.74
CA ASP A 281 25.54 17.43 -9.94
C ASP A 281 25.32 15.92 -9.85
N PHE A 282 24.85 15.38 -8.71
CA PHE A 282 24.74 13.93 -8.52
C PHE A 282 23.81 13.25 -9.54
N PHE A 283 22.76 13.93 -9.99
CA PHE A 283 21.89 13.39 -11.04
C PHE A 283 22.67 13.24 -12.36
N THR A 284 23.46 14.25 -12.72
CA THR A 284 24.26 14.23 -13.95
C THR A 284 25.35 13.16 -13.85
N GLU A 285 26.14 13.17 -12.79
CA GLU A 285 27.23 12.21 -12.57
C GLU A 285 26.73 10.75 -12.50
N LYS A 286 25.63 10.49 -11.79
CA LYS A 286 25.19 9.11 -11.48
C LYS A 286 24.16 8.57 -12.46
N VAL A 287 23.44 9.42 -13.18
CA VAL A 287 22.39 9.01 -14.13
C VAL A 287 22.79 9.35 -15.56
N GLU A 288 22.98 10.63 -15.89
CA GLU A 288 23.23 11.09 -17.27
C GLU A 288 24.53 10.50 -17.84
N GLU A 289 25.64 10.61 -17.11
CA GLU A 289 26.95 10.13 -17.57
C GLU A 289 27.05 8.59 -17.59
N ASN A 290 26.14 7.90 -16.92
CA ASN A 290 26.11 6.44 -16.82
C ASN A 290 25.05 5.79 -17.73
N VAL A 291 24.52 6.56 -18.70
CA VAL A 291 23.64 6.03 -19.75
C VAL A 291 24.46 5.23 -20.77
N SER A 292 24.08 3.97 -20.98
CA SER A 292 24.78 3.04 -21.89
C SER A 292 24.66 3.43 -23.37
N ASP A 293 23.49 3.95 -23.77
CA ASP A 293 23.17 4.40 -25.13
C ASP A 293 22.10 5.51 -25.06
N GLY A 294 22.53 6.78 -25.08
CA GLY A 294 21.66 7.96 -24.98
C GLY A 294 20.67 8.11 -26.12
N ASN A 295 21.04 7.63 -27.31
CA ASN A 295 20.22 7.68 -28.53
C ASN A 295 19.27 6.48 -28.67
N ALA A 296 19.36 5.49 -27.77
CA ALA A 296 18.45 4.36 -27.79
C ALA A 296 17.01 4.86 -27.69
N ARG A 297 16.16 4.36 -28.59
CA ARG A 297 14.73 4.69 -28.53
C ARG A 297 14.08 3.93 -27.39
N ILE A 298 13.43 4.68 -26.50
CA ILE A 298 12.70 4.13 -25.37
C ILE A 298 11.27 4.63 -25.36
N THR A 299 10.44 3.85 -24.69
CA THR A 299 9.07 4.21 -24.38
C THR A 299 8.97 4.39 -22.87
N TRP A 300 8.42 5.52 -22.45
CA TRP A 300 8.12 5.78 -21.04
C TRP A 300 6.72 6.33 -20.87
N SER A 301 6.18 6.21 -19.66
CA SER A 301 4.88 6.77 -19.33
C SER A 301 4.99 7.74 -18.17
N GLN A 302 4.10 8.71 -18.13
CA GLN A 302 3.98 9.66 -17.02
C GLN A 302 2.53 10.08 -16.83
N TRP A 303 2.16 10.35 -15.58
CA TRP A 303 0.93 11.03 -15.23
C TRP A 303 1.11 12.53 -15.39
N ILE A 304 0.21 13.15 -16.15
CA ILE A 304 0.16 14.59 -16.37
C ILE A 304 -1.19 15.09 -15.88
N ASN A 305 -1.19 16.24 -15.19
CA ASN A 305 -2.41 16.90 -14.76
C ASN A 305 -2.74 18.03 -15.74
N GLU A 306 -3.72 17.80 -16.61
CA GLU A 306 -4.24 18.82 -17.54
C GLU A 306 -5.69 19.14 -17.13
N ASN A 307 -5.99 20.42 -16.89
CA ASN A 307 -7.34 20.89 -16.54
C ASN A 307 -7.96 20.21 -15.30
N GLY A 308 -7.15 19.85 -14.30
CA GLY A 308 -7.60 19.20 -13.07
C GLY A 308 -7.94 17.72 -13.23
N ARG A 309 -7.58 17.10 -14.36
CA ARG A 309 -7.67 15.64 -14.57
C ARG A 309 -6.28 15.06 -14.80
N ALA A 310 -5.95 14.05 -14.01
CA ALA A 310 -4.72 13.29 -14.19
C ALA A 310 -4.92 12.22 -15.27
N GLU A 311 -4.11 12.27 -16.33
CA GLU A 311 -4.06 11.28 -17.40
C GLU A 311 -2.67 10.68 -17.49
N LYS A 312 -2.60 9.36 -17.69
CA LYS A 312 -1.34 8.67 -17.98
C LYS A 312 -1.08 8.71 -19.48
N LYS A 313 -0.05 9.46 -19.89
CA LYS A 313 0.39 9.55 -21.29
C LYS A 313 1.66 8.75 -21.50
N GLU A 314 1.78 8.16 -22.68
CA GLU A 314 2.94 7.40 -23.13
C GLU A 314 3.73 8.23 -24.16
N PHE A 315 5.05 8.19 -24.05
CA PHE A 315 5.98 8.99 -24.83
C PHE A 315 6.98 8.06 -25.49
N LEU A 316 7.36 8.41 -26.72
CA LEU A 316 8.38 7.72 -27.51
C LEU A 316 9.48 8.74 -27.83
N GLY A 317 10.71 8.43 -27.44
CA GLY A 317 11.83 9.35 -27.57
C GLY A 317 13.16 8.64 -27.33
N SER A 318 14.25 9.40 -27.21
CA SER A 318 15.56 8.87 -26.82
C SER A 318 15.69 8.69 -25.31
N VAL A 319 16.74 8.01 -24.85
CA VAL A 319 17.05 7.92 -23.42
C VAL A 319 17.36 9.31 -22.87
N ASP A 320 18.12 10.12 -23.60
CA ASP A 320 18.47 11.50 -23.20
C ASP A 320 17.21 12.37 -23.02
N GLU A 321 16.21 12.23 -23.90
CA GLU A 321 14.93 12.94 -23.78
C GLU A 321 14.13 12.55 -22.53
N ALA A 322 14.21 11.29 -22.09
CA ALA A 322 13.58 10.86 -20.85
C ALA A 322 14.35 11.34 -19.61
N VAL A 323 15.68 11.44 -19.70
CA VAL A 323 16.54 11.91 -18.61
C VAL A 323 16.40 13.43 -18.37
N LEU A 324 16.03 14.21 -19.40
CA LEU A 324 15.63 15.63 -19.29
C LEU A 324 14.46 15.88 -18.30
N LEU A 325 13.81 14.82 -17.79
CA LEU A 325 12.85 14.91 -16.68
C LEU A 325 13.52 15.15 -15.31
N LYS A 326 14.82 15.52 -15.26
CA LYS A 326 15.56 15.96 -14.04
C LYS A 326 14.75 16.88 -13.15
N SER A 327 14.08 17.89 -13.73
CA SER A 327 13.22 18.82 -12.98
C SER A 327 12.15 18.12 -12.13
N LYS A 328 11.64 16.95 -12.55
CA LYS A 328 10.65 16.17 -11.78
C LYS A 328 11.25 15.45 -10.59
N VAL A 329 12.55 15.17 -10.63
CA VAL A 329 13.29 14.55 -9.52
C VAL A 329 13.41 15.54 -8.38
N GLU A 330 13.67 16.83 -8.67
CA GLU A 330 13.71 17.89 -7.66
C GLU A 330 12.37 18.00 -6.90
N TYR A 331 11.25 18.09 -7.62
CA TYR A 331 9.91 18.09 -7.00
C TYR A 331 9.64 16.80 -6.21
N PHE A 332 10.14 15.66 -6.68
CA PHE A 332 10.02 14.39 -5.97
C PHE A 332 10.82 14.39 -4.66
N LEU A 333 12.08 14.84 -4.66
CA LEU A 333 12.92 14.92 -3.46
C LEU A 333 12.29 15.86 -2.43
N PHE A 334 11.89 17.05 -2.85
CA PHE A 334 11.16 18.00 -2.02
C PHE A 334 9.93 17.35 -1.37
N HIS A 335 9.08 16.71 -2.19
CA HIS A 335 7.88 16.05 -1.70
C HIS A 335 8.18 14.89 -0.73
N VAL A 336 9.23 14.10 -0.97
CA VAL A 336 9.67 13.03 -0.06
C VAL A 336 10.08 13.58 1.30
N TYR A 337 10.85 14.68 1.33
CA TYR A 337 11.28 15.31 2.58
C TYR A 337 10.10 15.88 3.37
N ILE A 338 9.26 16.70 2.72
CA ILE A 338 8.07 17.29 3.37
C ILE A 338 7.17 16.20 3.94
N LYS A 339 6.89 15.14 3.18
CA LYS A 339 6.08 14.02 3.65
C LYS A 339 6.68 13.33 4.89
N ARG A 340 8.01 13.15 4.93
CA ARG A 340 8.71 12.52 6.07
C ARG A 340 8.66 13.43 7.30
N GLU A 341 8.90 14.72 7.14
CA GLU A 341 8.82 15.69 8.25
C GLU A 341 7.39 15.84 8.78
N GLN A 342 6.39 15.88 7.90
CA GLN A 342 4.97 15.87 8.28
C GLN A 342 4.61 14.61 9.09
N LEU A 343 5.11 13.44 8.68
CA LEU A 343 4.89 12.19 9.42
C LEU A 343 5.58 12.20 10.79
N LYS A 344 6.85 12.65 10.87
CA LYS A 344 7.57 12.79 12.15
C LYS A 344 6.84 13.73 13.09
N PHE A 345 6.37 14.86 12.58
CA PHE A 345 5.60 15.84 13.36
C PHE A 345 4.26 15.26 13.82
N PHE A 346 3.56 14.53 12.96
CA PHE A 346 2.33 13.84 13.33
C PHE A 346 2.53 12.79 14.43
N GLU A 347 3.57 11.95 14.34
CA GLU A 347 3.90 10.96 15.37
C GLU A 347 4.29 11.63 16.70
N LYS A 348 5.01 12.76 16.64
CA LYS A 348 5.31 13.58 17.83
C LYS A 348 4.02 14.04 18.51
N LEU A 349 3.08 14.61 17.76
CA LEU A 349 1.82 15.09 18.33
C LEU A 349 0.94 13.97 18.88
N LYS A 350 0.93 12.79 18.24
CA LYS A 350 0.28 11.59 18.77
C LYS A 350 0.86 11.19 20.14
N ALA A 351 2.17 11.34 20.33
CA ALA A 351 2.84 11.04 21.60
C ALA A 351 2.58 12.11 22.68
N GLU A 352 2.28 13.35 22.29
CA GLU A 352 2.01 14.50 23.18
C GLU A 352 0.52 14.66 23.57
N VAL A 353 -0.35 13.76 23.09
CA VAL A 353 -1.78 13.74 23.44
C VAL A 353 -1.96 13.69 24.97
N SER A 354 -2.83 14.54 25.49
CA SER A 354 -3.14 14.67 26.92
C SER A 354 -4.64 14.77 27.17
N ASP A 355 -5.05 14.97 28.43
CA ASP A 355 -6.47 15.20 28.76
C ASP A 355 -6.96 16.58 28.25
N GLU A 356 -6.04 17.51 27.95
CA GLU A 356 -6.34 18.86 27.45
C GLU A 356 -6.00 19.04 25.96
N LYS A 357 -5.29 18.10 25.34
CA LYS A 357 -4.79 18.22 23.96
C LYS A 357 -5.04 16.94 23.17
N ILE A 358 -5.64 17.06 21.99
CA ILE A 358 -5.97 15.94 21.09
C ILE A 358 -5.45 16.18 19.67
N VAL A 359 -5.33 15.09 18.90
CA VAL A 359 -4.99 15.15 17.47
C VAL A 359 -6.18 14.71 16.63
N LEU A 360 -6.62 15.56 15.71
CA LEU A 360 -7.72 15.32 14.77
C LEU A 360 -7.17 15.14 13.36
N GLN A 361 -7.24 13.92 12.83
CA GLN A 361 -6.85 13.61 11.46
C GLN A 361 -8.11 13.54 10.57
N VAL A 362 -8.12 14.22 9.44
CA VAL A 362 -9.29 14.33 8.54
C VAL A 362 -8.93 14.07 7.08
N ASP A 363 -9.91 13.57 6.32
CA ASP A 363 -9.76 13.31 4.88
C ASP A 363 -11.14 13.26 4.18
N PHE A 364 -11.14 13.34 2.85
CA PHE A 364 -12.29 13.04 2.01
C PHE A 364 -12.09 11.68 1.35
N ALA A 365 -12.99 10.74 1.65
CA ALA A 365 -13.01 9.51 0.87
C ALA A 365 -13.62 9.77 -0.52
N GLU A 366 -13.25 8.94 -1.51
CA GLU A 366 -13.82 8.99 -2.87
C GLU A 366 -15.37 9.13 -2.86
N ASN A 367 -15.97 9.84 -3.81
CA ASN A 367 -17.43 9.95 -3.83
C ASN A 367 -18.10 8.56 -4.05
N PHE A 368 -19.05 8.22 -3.19
CA PHE A 368 -19.85 7.00 -3.32
C PHE A 368 -21.03 7.25 -4.26
N ASN A 369 -21.08 6.53 -5.37
CA ASN A 369 -22.26 6.57 -6.24
C ASN A 369 -23.37 5.69 -5.64
N MET A 370 -24.49 6.32 -5.27
CA MET A 370 -25.68 5.60 -4.79
C MET A 370 -26.26 4.79 -5.95
N LYS A 371 -26.41 3.47 -5.73
CA LYS A 371 -26.85 2.49 -6.73
C LYS A 371 -27.73 1.42 -6.09
N GLU A 372 -28.50 0.76 -6.92
CA GLU A 372 -29.36 -0.38 -6.60
C GLU A 372 -28.85 -1.67 -7.22
N GLN A 373 -29.27 -2.80 -6.64
CA GLN A 373 -29.04 -4.10 -7.25
C GLN A 373 -29.91 -4.24 -8.51
N ASP A 374 -29.33 -4.81 -9.58
CA ASP A 374 -29.97 -5.04 -10.87
C ASP A 374 -30.45 -3.77 -11.61
N GLU A 375 -29.74 -2.65 -11.42
CA GLU A 375 -29.98 -1.41 -12.19
C GLU A 375 -29.86 -1.63 -13.70
N ILE A 376 -30.84 -1.12 -14.43
CA ILE A 376 -30.77 -1.08 -15.90
C ILE A 376 -29.58 -0.23 -16.35
N GLN A 377 -28.99 -0.56 -17.50
CA GLN A 377 -27.78 0.10 -18.02
C GLN A 377 -27.91 1.63 -18.13
N LYS A 378 -29.13 2.16 -18.41
CA LYS A 378 -29.37 3.61 -18.47
C LYS A 378 -29.31 4.30 -17.10
N ALA A 379 -29.63 3.61 -16.00
CA ALA A 379 -29.57 4.16 -14.64
C ALA A 379 -28.14 4.39 -14.16
N HIS A 380 -27.16 3.64 -14.71
CA HIS A 380 -25.74 3.78 -14.38
C HIS A 380 -25.16 5.19 -14.59
N TRP A 381 -25.74 5.98 -15.50
CA TRP A 381 -25.31 7.34 -15.82
C TRP A 381 -25.99 8.43 -14.99
N ASN A 382 -27.01 8.09 -14.20
CA ASN A 382 -27.82 9.01 -13.40
C ASN A 382 -27.61 8.86 -11.89
N SER A 383 -26.59 8.12 -11.45
CA SER A 383 -26.33 7.92 -10.02
C SER A 383 -25.90 9.23 -9.36
N LYS A 384 -26.58 9.62 -8.27
CA LYS A 384 -26.19 10.78 -7.46
C LYS A 384 -24.96 10.41 -6.60
N PRO A 385 -23.86 11.17 -6.69
CA PRO A 385 -22.69 10.95 -5.85
C PRO A 385 -22.95 11.42 -4.41
N LEU A 386 -22.33 10.73 -3.47
CA LEU A 386 -22.34 11.02 -2.03
C LEU A 386 -20.90 11.18 -1.57
N SER A 387 -20.51 12.36 -1.12
CA SER A 387 -19.21 12.59 -0.50
C SER A 387 -19.19 11.98 0.90
N ILE A 388 -18.03 11.53 1.37
CA ILE A 388 -17.87 11.02 2.74
C ILE A 388 -16.64 11.67 3.35
N PHE A 389 -16.88 12.59 4.28
CA PHE A 389 -15.84 13.17 5.10
C PHE A 389 -15.47 12.21 6.23
N THR A 390 -14.19 11.89 6.37
CA THR A 390 -13.70 10.97 7.39
C THR A 390 -12.84 11.71 8.40
N ALA A 391 -12.95 11.31 9.66
CA ALA A 391 -12.09 11.85 10.70
C ALA A 391 -11.71 10.78 11.72
N TYR A 392 -10.53 10.91 12.29
CA TYR A 392 -10.05 10.10 13.39
C TYR A 392 -9.45 11.01 14.47
N VAL A 393 -9.91 10.85 15.71
CA VAL A 393 -9.45 11.62 16.86
C VAL A 393 -8.62 10.71 17.75
N TRP A 394 -7.37 11.11 17.96
CA TRP A 394 -6.48 10.51 18.95
C TRP A 394 -6.63 11.26 20.27
N SER A 395 -7.02 10.55 21.33
CA SER A 395 -7.09 11.10 22.69
C SER A 395 -6.44 10.13 23.68
N LYS A 396 -6.12 10.63 24.88
CA LYS A 396 -5.45 9.84 25.92
C LYS A 396 -6.29 8.66 26.42
N ASN A 397 -7.61 8.85 26.50
CA ASN A 397 -8.52 7.90 27.14
C ASN A 397 -9.31 7.08 26.10
N GLU A 398 -9.78 7.71 25.01
CA GLU A 398 -10.58 7.04 23.99
C GLU A 398 -10.41 7.67 22.59
N ASN A 399 -10.19 6.85 21.57
CA ASN A 399 -10.10 7.33 20.20
C ASN A 399 -11.46 7.29 19.51
N PHE A 400 -11.74 8.28 18.68
CA PHE A 400 -13.01 8.39 17.94
C PHE A 400 -12.78 8.29 16.44
N SER A 401 -13.76 7.72 15.74
CA SER A 401 -13.76 7.62 14.28
C SER A 401 -15.09 8.09 13.74
N PHE A 402 -15.04 8.96 12.73
CA PHE A 402 -16.21 9.57 12.12
C PHE A 402 -16.23 9.29 10.61
N ALA A 403 -17.43 9.10 10.09
CA ALA A 403 -17.73 9.09 8.67
C ALA A 403 -19.02 9.89 8.47
N LEU A 404 -18.89 11.06 7.87
CA LEU A 404 -19.96 12.03 7.68
C LEU A 404 -20.32 12.07 6.18
N PRO A 405 -21.40 11.38 5.77
CA PRO A 405 -21.86 11.43 4.40
C PRO A 405 -22.51 12.79 4.10
N SER A 406 -22.17 13.38 2.96
CA SER A 406 -22.71 14.64 2.47
C SER A 406 -23.17 14.48 1.02
N LEU A 407 -24.35 15.03 0.70
CA LEU A 407 -24.80 15.18 -0.68
C LEU A 407 -24.04 16.30 -1.41
N ASP A 408 -23.32 17.13 -0.67
CA ASP A 408 -22.40 18.10 -1.25
C ASP A 408 -21.04 17.44 -1.55
N VAL A 409 -20.65 17.51 -2.82
CA VAL A 409 -19.45 16.88 -3.38
C VAL A 409 -18.41 17.91 -3.81
N THR A 410 -18.58 19.18 -3.45
CA THR A 410 -17.61 20.24 -3.77
C THR A 410 -16.29 20.07 -3.04
N HIS A 411 -16.29 19.32 -1.92
CA HIS A 411 -15.14 19.15 -1.02
C HIS A 411 -14.56 20.50 -0.58
N ASP A 412 -15.41 21.51 -0.51
CA ASP A 412 -14.99 22.84 -0.13
C ASP A 412 -14.99 23.01 1.40
N LYS A 413 -14.49 24.17 1.79
CA LYS A 413 -14.40 24.64 3.17
C LYS A 413 -15.73 24.62 3.95
N PHE A 414 -16.88 24.74 3.31
CA PHE A 414 -18.17 24.68 4.02
C PHE A 414 -18.51 23.27 4.46
N VAL A 415 -18.19 22.28 3.61
CA VAL A 415 -18.34 20.86 3.96
C VAL A 415 -17.40 20.48 5.10
N VAL A 416 -16.17 21.01 5.09
CA VAL A 416 -15.19 20.82 6.17
C VAL A 416 -15.66 21.45 7.46
N ASP A 417 -16.14 22.69 7.43
CA ASP A 417 -16.62 23.42 8.61
C ASP A 417 -17.83 22.73 9.27
N ALA A 418 -18.83 22.34 8.47
CA ALA A 418 -19.98 21.58 8.96
C ALA A 418 -19.56 20.24 9.57
N ALA A 419 -18.56 19.57 8.97
CA ALA A 419 -18.00 18.34 9.53
C ALA A 419 -17.29 18.60 10.86
N PHE A 420 -16.49 19.66 10.95
CA PHE A 420 -15.78 20.04 12.17
C PHE A 420 -16.73 20.40 13.29
N GLU A 421 -17.79 21.17 13.02
CA GLU A 421 -18.81 21.50 14.00
C GLU A 421 -19.41 20.23 14.62
N ILE A 422 -19.76 19.24 13.78
CA ILE A 422 -20.31 17.96 14.25
C ILE A 422 -19.29 17.19 15.11
N ILE A 423 -18.05 17.10 14.63
CA ILE A 423 -16.97 16.35 15.29
C ILE A 423 -16.63 16.99 16.64
N LEU A 424 -16.33 18.29 16.65
CA LEU A 424 -15.90 19.02 17.84
C LEU A 424 -17.01 19.10 18.88
N ASN A 425 -18.27 19.29 18.49
CA ASN A 425 -19.40 19.23 19.43
C ASN A 425 -19.48 17.87 20.13
N HIS A 426 -19.25 16.77 19.41
CA HIS A 426 -19.21 15.45 20.02
C HIS A 426 -18.00 15.28 20.94
N VAL A 427 -16.81 15.65 20.46
CA VAL A 427 -15.55 15.53 21.21
C VAL A 427 -15.61 16.33 22.51
N LEU A 428 -16.04 17.59 22.48
CA LEU A 428 -16.14 18.43 23.68
C LEU A 428 -17.23 17.97 24.65
N THR A 429 -18.27 17.28 24.15
CA THR A 429 -19.27 16.65 25.03
C THR A 429 -18.69 15.47 25.80
N VAL A 430 -17.85 14.65 25.14
CA VAL A 430 -17.29 13.41 25.72
C VAL A 430 -16.00 13.68 26.50
N LEU A 431 -15.19 14.63 26.04
CA LEU A 431 -13.91 15.04 26.59
C LEU A 431 -13.95 16.54 26.96
N PRO A 432 -14.61 16.90 28.08
CA PRO A 432 -14.85 18.31 28.43
C PRO A 432 -13.60 19.10 28.82
N ASN A 433 -12.48 18.41 29.09
CA ASN A 433 -11.22 19.04 29.50
C ASN A 433 -10.33 19.46 28.32
N VAL A 434 -10.71 19.11 27.08
CA VAL A 434 -9.94 19.45 25.87
C VAL A 434 -9.95 20.96 25.64
N LYS A 435 -8.75 21.53 25.49
CA LYS A 435 -8.50 22.95 25.22
C LYS A 435 -7.82 23.17 23.87
N GLU A 436 -7.09 22.17 23.38
CA GLU A 436 -6.28 22.27 22.16
C GLU A 436 -6.55 21.08 21.22
N VAL A 437 -6.68 21.38 19.92
CA VAL A 437 -6.91 20.38 18.86
C VAL A 437 -5.91 20.63 17.74
N ASP A 438 -4.96 19.71 17.56
CA ASP A 438 -4.07 19.71 16.40
C ASP A 438 -4.75 19.01 15.23
N CYS A 439 -5.01 19.74 14.15
CA CYS A 439 -5.68 19.19 12.98
C CYS A 439 -4.72 18.83 11.85
N PHE A 440 -4.87 17.63 11.28
CA PHE A 440 -4.13 17.14 10.12
C PHE A 440 -5.07 16.74 9.00
N SER A 441 -5.01 17.46 7.89
CA SER A 441 -5.62 17.06 6.62
C SER A 441 -4.61 16.34 5.71
N ASP A 442 -5.09 15.49 4.80
CA ASP A 442 -4.27 14.81 3.77
C ASP A 442 -3.36 13.68 4.32
N GLY A 443 -3.81 13.07 5.44
CA GLY A 443 -3.25 11.83 6.00
C GLY A 443 -4.13 10.61 5.71
N VAL A 444 -3.65 9.41 6.05
CA VAL A 444 -4.16 8.05 5.66
C VAL A 444 -5.60 7.69 6.11
N VAL A 445 -6.49 8.66 6.36
CA VAL A 445 -7.86 8.46 6.88
C VAL A 445 -8.85 8.03 5.78
N ASP A 446 -8.43 7.93 4.51
CA ASP A 446 -9.21 7.33 3.40
C ASP A 446 -9.76 5.92 3.74
N GLY A 447 -9.11 5.23 4.66
CA GLY A 447 -9.51 3.91 5.08
C GLY A 447 -10.92 3.78 5.66
N ILE A 448 -11.35 4.76 6.46
CA ILE A 448 -12.64 4.71 7.14
C ILE A 448 -13.77 4.79 6.10
N GLY A 449 -13.66 5.72 5.16
CA GLY A 449 -14.67 5.95 4.13
C GLY A 449 -14.76 4.78 3.15
N GLY A 450 -13.62 4.25 2.70
CA GLY A 450 -13.59 3.04 1.86
C GLY A 450 -14.22 1.81 2.56
N THR A 451 -14.07 1.68 3.87
CA THR A 451 -14.69 0.59 4.64
C THR A 451 -16.20 0.76 4.80
N VAL A 452 -16.68 1.97 5.10
CA VAL A 452 -18.11 2.27 5.18
C VAL A 452 -18.79 2.01 3.84
N LYS A 453 -18.21 2.49 2.73
CA LYS A 453 -18.71 2.22 1.37
C LYS A 453 -18.81 0.73 1.07
N ARG A 454 -17.79 -0.06 1.39
CA ARG A 454 -17.80 -1.52 1.15
C ARG A 454 -18.87 -2.23 1.97
N LEU A 455 -19.16 -1.78 3.18
CA LEU A 455 -20.25 -2.32 4.00
C LEU A 455 -21.61 -2.03 3.38
N VAL A 456 -21.82 -0.81 2.92
CA VAL A 456 -23.05 -0.42 2.22
C VAL A 456 -23.17 -1.18 0.90
N TRP A 457 -22.11 -1.24 0.10
CA TRP A 457 -22.06 -2.01 -1.15
C TRP A 457 -22.36 -3.49 -0.95
N SER A 458 -21.79 -4.11 0.09
CA SER A 458 -22.06 -5.51 0.42
C SER A 458 -23.53 -5.74 0.81
N ALA A 459 -24.20 -4.75 1.40
CA ALA A 459 -25.62 -4.85 1.70
C ALA A 459 -26.47 -4.66 0.43
N ILE A 460 -26.08 -3.75 -0.47
CA ILE A 460 -26.72 -3.58 -1.78
C ILE A 460 -26.66 -4.90 -2.56
N LEU A 461 -25.48 -5.52 -2.66
CA LEU A 461 -25.29 -6.83 -3.32
C LEU A 461 -26.09 -7.98 -2.69
N ALA A 462 -26.58 -7.82 -1.45
CA ALA A 462 -27.37 -8.82 -0.74
C ALA A 462 -28.88 -8.56 -0.82
N GLY A 463 -29.34 -7.75 -1.79
CA GLY A 463 -30.75 -7.36 -1.97
C GLY A 463 -31.11 -6.01 -1.34
N GLY A 464 -30.13 -5.26 -0.82
CA GLY A 464 -30.35 -3.93 -0.23
C GLY A 464 -30.50 -2.84 -1.29
N VAL A 465 -31.23 -1.78 -0.93
CA VAL A 465 -31.48 -0.63 -1.81
C VAL A 465 -30.93 0.63 -1.14
N CYS A 466 -30.10 1.39 -1.84
CA CYS A 466 -29.52 2.64 -1.36
C CYS A 466 -29.81 3.78 -2.34
N ARG A 467 -30.95 4.45 -2.17
CA ARG A 467 -31.44 5.51 -3.08
C ARG A 467 -31.16 6.93 -2.58
N SER A 468 -30.81 7.05 -1.30
CA SER A 468 -30.66 8.30 -0.57
C SER A 468 -29.50 8.27 0.42
N ALA A 469 -29.07 9.44 0.89
CA ALA A 469 -28.08 9.55 1.96
C ALA A 469 -28.60 8.90 3.26
N GLU A 470 -29.91 9.00 3.52
CA GLU A 470 -30.59 8.37 4.65
C GLU A 470 -30.50 6.84 4.58
N ASP A 471 -30.70 6.25 3.40
CA ASP A 471 -30.55 4.80 3.18
C ASP A 471 -29.10 4.37 3.41
N PHE A 472 -28.14 5.15 2.87
CA PHE A 472 -26.71 4.90 3.07
C PHE A 472 -26.36 4.83 4.57
N ILE A 473 -26.80 5.85 5.33
CA ILE A 473 -26.60 5.93 6.78
C ILE A 473 -27.25 4.74 7.49
N LYS A 474 -28.51 4.40 7.15
CA LYS A 474 -29.25 3.31 7.77
C LYS A 474 -28.56 1.97 7.56
N ILE A 475 -28.11 1.69 6.34
CA ILE A 475 -27.39 0.48 5.97
C ILE A 475 -26.04 0.43 6.70
N ALA A 476 -25.29 1.53 6.70
CA ALA A 476 -23.99 1.62 7.37
C ALA A 476 -24.13 1.30 8.87
N LYS A 477 -25.06 1.96 9.58
CA LYS A 477 -25.33 1.73 11.01
C LYS A 477 -25.71 0.28 11.34
N ALA A 478 -26.58 -0.33 10.52
CA ALA A 478 -27.02 -1.71 10.74
C ALA A 478 -25.86 -2.72 10.65
N LYS A 479 -24.81 -2.40 9.88
CA LYS A 479 -23.65 -3.27 9.65
C LYS A 479 -22.44 -2.95 10.55
N THR A 480 -22.42 -1.81 11.24
CA THR A 480 -21.27 -1.38 12.07
C THR A 480 -21.32 -1.81 13.53
N LYS A 481 -22.43 -2.39 14.05
CA LYS A 481 -22.64 -2.86 15.45
C LYS A 481 -21.38 -2.85 16.36
N LYS A 482 -21.13 -1.70 16.98
CA LYS A 482 -20.56 -1.54 18.33
C LYS A 482 -21.57 -0.72 19.15
N PRO A 483 -21.87 -1.09 20.40
CA PRO A 483 -22.70 -0.26 21.28
C PRO A 483 -21.93 1.02 21.68
N ASN A 484 -22.65 2.15 21.81
CA ASN A 484 -22.18 3.49 22.26
C ASN A 484 -21.42 4.41 21.27
N THR A 485 -21.82 4.52 20.00
CA THR A 485 -21.38 5.64 19.15
C THR A 485 -22.53 6.61 18.88
N PRO A 486 -22.52 7.85 19.40
CA PRO A 486 -23.56 8.82 19.08
C PRO A 486 -23.46 9.25 17.62
N LEU A 487 -24.58 9.21 16.91
CA LEU A 487 -24.74 9.91 15.63
C LEU A 487 -25.65 11.11 15.84
N ARG A 488 -25.22 12.26 15.34
CA ARG A 488 -26.02 13.48 15.27
C ARG A 488 -26.19 13.87 13.79
N PRO A 489 -27.43 14.01 13.27
CA PRO A 489 -27.69 14.55 11.95
C PRO A 489 -28.05 16.05 12.05
N ILE A 490 -27.50 16.96 11.23
CA ILE A 490 -28.15 18.25 10.87
C ILE A 490 -27.78 18.67 9.42
N ILE A 491 -28.75 19.38 8.84
CA ILE A 491 -29.01 19.83 7.46
C ILE A 491 -28.29 21.15 7.13
N ALA A 492 -27.84 21.30 5.88
CA ALA A 492 -27.29 22.53 5.32
C ALA A 492 -28.38 23.57 4.98
N SER A 493 -28.13 24.85 5.29
CA SER A 493 -28.97 25.98 4.87
C SER A 493 -28.73 26.34 3.41
N ILE A 494 -29.21 25.49 2.53
CA ILE A 494 -29.50 25.86 1.15
C ILE A 494 -30.63 26.92 1.25
N HIS A 495 -30.48 28.09 0.60
CA HIS A 495 -31.46 29.20 0.48
C HIS A 495 -31.26 30.48 1.33
N ALA A 496 -30.06 30.80 1.83
CA ALA A 496 -29.84 32.15 2.35
C ALA A 496 -30.11 33.21 1.25
N PRO A 497 -30.92 34.26 1.51
CA PRO A 497 -31.41 35.16 0.46
C PRO A 497 -30.29 35.85 -0.34
N ALA A 498 -29.15 36.09 0.31
CA ALA A 498 -28.03 36.81 -0.25
C ALA A 498 -27.03 35.93 -1.03
N THR A 499 -27.10 34.59 -0.97
CA THR A 499 -26.10 33.71 -1.61
C THR A 499 -26.01 33.92 -3.12
N ARG A 500 -27.16 34.10 -3.80
CA ARG A 500 -27.17 34.39 -5.25
C ARG A 500 -26.70 35.80 -5.56
N ILE A 501 -26.88 36.74 -4.63
CA ILE A 501 -26.46 38.14 -4.77
C ILE A 501 -24.94 38.24 -4.62
N SER A 502 -24.34 37.55 -3.64
CA SER A 502 -22.88 37.44 -3.48
C SER A 502 -22.23 36.81 -4.71
N GLN A 503 -22.76 35.67 -5.20
CA GLN A 503 -22.25 35.04 -6.43
C GLN A 503 -22.36 35.93 -7.67
N PHE A 504 -23.40 36.78 -7.73
CA PHE A 504 -23.56 37.74 -8.81
C PHE A 504 -22.58 38.90 -8.71
N LEU A 505 -22.36 39.43 -7.50
CA LEU A 505 -21.37 40.49 -7.23
C LEU A 505 -19.94 40.04 -7.54
N ASP A 506 -19.55 38.84 -7.13
CA ASP A 506 -18.23 38.27 -7.42
C ASP A 506 -17.97 38.21 -8.94
N LYS A 507 -18.91 37.61 -9.70
CA LYS A 507 -18.83 37.57 -11.17
C LYS A 507 -18.74 38.96 -11.81
N LEU A 508 -19.38 39.96 -11.21
CA LEU A 508 -19.39 41.33 -11.70
C LEU A 508 -18.08 42.07 -11.41
N LEU A 509 -17.55 41.90 -10.20
CA LEU A 509 -16.43 42.69 -9.66
C LEU A 509 -15.07 42.06 -9.94
N ALA A 510 -14.97 40.73 -9.91
CA ALA A 510 -13.71 40.01 -10.07
C ALA A 510 -12.94 40.39 -11.35
N PRO A 511 -13.54 40.54 -12.54
CA PRO A 511 -12.79 40.92 -13.75
C PRO A 511 -12.13 42.31 -13.66
N ILE A 512 -12.74 43.23 -12.91
CA ILE A 512 -12.25 44.60 -12.73
C ILE A 512 -11.17 44.60 -11.65
N TYR A 513 -11.45 43.94 -10.52
CA TYR A 513 -10.49 43.77 -9.44
C TYR A 513 -9.22 43.07 -9.91
N LEU A 514 -9.32 41.92 -10.57
CA LEU A 514 -8.17 41.16 -11.07
C LEU A 514 -7.34 41.98 -12.08
N ARG A 515 -7.95 42.86 -12.86
CA ARG A 515 -7.21 43.75 -13.77
C ARG A 515 -6.35 44.78 -13.01
N VAL A 516 -6.86 45.29 -11.89
CA VAL A 516 -6.14 46.25 -11.04
C VAL A 516 -5.10 45.52 -10.18
N ALA A 517 -5.50 44.43 -9.52
CA ALA A 517 -4.66 43.59 -8.69
C ALA A 517 -3.41 43.11 -9.44
N ARG A 518 -3.54 42.67 -10.71
CA ARG A 518 -2.40 42.32 -11.58
C ARG A 518 -1.33 43.40 -11.71
N LYS A 519 -1.65 44.67 -11.45
CA LYS A 519 -0.73 45.81 -11.55
C LYS A 519 -0.14 46.22 -10.20
N THR A 520 -0.72 45.78 -9.08
CA THR A 520 -0.40 46.31 -7.74
C THR A 520 -0.09 45.22 -6.72
N THR A 521 -0.45 43.97 -7.00
CA THR A 521 -0.26 42.82 -6.11
C THR A 521 0.19 41.60 -6.91
N TYR A 522 0.74 40.61 -6.21
CA TYR A 522 1.09 39.31 -6.78
C TYR A 522 -0.09 38.36 -6.57
N ILE A 523 -0.54 37.68 -7.61
CA ILE A 523 -1.72 36.80 -7.53
C ILE A 523 -1.36 35.43 -6.94
N ASN A 524 -0.12 34.99 -7.12
CA ASN A 524 0.38 33.72 -6.64
C ASN A 524 1.91 33.79 -6.42
N GLY A 525 2.47 32.73 -5.83
CA GLY A 525 3.91 32.65 -5.54
C GLY A 525 4.79 32.73 -6.80
N TYR A 526 4.32 32.24 -7.94
CA TYR A 526 5.05 32.32 -9.21
C TYR A 526 5.17 33.77 -9.72
N ASP A 527 4.10 34.56 -9.63
CA ASP A 527 4.11 35.97 -10.01
C ASP A 527 5.05 36.80 -9.13
N LEU A 528 5.13 36.48 -7.83
CA LEU A 528 6.06 37.11 -6.89
C LEU A 528 7.52 36.81 -7.26
N ILE A 529 7.85 35.53 -7.50
CA ILE A 529 9.21 35.12 -7.86
C ILE A 529 9.66 35.81 -9.15
N ARG A 530 8.83 35.81 -10.20
CA ARG A 530 9.15 36.50 -11.46
C ARG A 530 9.35 38.00 -11.28
N ALA A 531 8.60 38.64 -10.40
CA ALA A 531 8.77 40.06 -10.11
C ALA A 531 10.09 40.33 -9.36
N LEU A 532 10.47 39.45 -8.43
CA LEU A 532 11.76 39.52 -7.72
C LEU A 532 12.94 39.29 -8.66
N GLU A 533 12.86 38.30 -9.54
CA GLU A 533 13.86 38.06 -10.59
C GLU A 533 14.02 39.28 -11.50
N LYS A 534 12.90 39.89 -11.91
CA LYS A 534 12.92 41.12 -12.69
C LYS A 534 13.57 42.27 -11.90
N TYR A 535 13.19 42.45 -10.63
CA TYR A 535 13.76 43.48 -9.75
C TYR A 535 15.27 43.31 -9.56
N ALA A 536 15.73 42.06 -9.46
CA ALA A 536 17.15 41.71 -9.43
C ALA A 536 17.85 42.00 -10.76
N SER A 537 17.25 41.60 -11.89
CA SER A 537 17.81 41.83 -13.23
C SER A 537 17.93 43.32 -13.59
N GLU A 538 17.09 44.17 -13.01
CA GLU A 538 17.14 45.63 -13.15
C GLU A 538 18.17 46.27 -12.21
N GLY A 539 18.98 45.47 -11.50
CA GLY A 539 20.06 45.92 -10.61
C GLY A 539 19.56 46.55 -9.32
N ARG A 540 18.27 46.40 -8.98
CA ARG A 540 17.67 47.04 -7.80
C ARG A 540 17.75 46.20 -6.53
N LEU A 541 18.09 44.91 -6.67
CA LEU A 541 18.35 44.02 -5.54
C LEU A 541 19.83 44.10 -5.14
N LEU A 542 20.16 45.15 -4.40
CA LEU A 542 21.51 45.37 -3.86
C LEU A 542 21.76 44.54 -2.60
N PRO A 543 23.02 44.24 -2.23
CA PRO A 543 23.35 43.59 -0.95
C PRO A 543 22.84 44.33 0.29
N THR A 544 22.53 45.62 0.16
CA THR A 544 21.93 46.47 1.21
C THR A 544 20.40 46.44 1.22
N THR A 545 19.76 45.68 0.33
CA THR A 545 18.30 45.60 0.24
C THR A 545 17.77 44.73 1.37
N LEU A 546 16.88 45.30 2.18
CA LEU A 546 16.24 44.60 3.28
C LEU A 546 14.81 44.20 2.88
N PHE A 547 14.48 42.94 3.12
CA PHE A 547 13.10 42.47 3.02
C PHE A 547 12.41 42.66 4.36
N VAL A 548 11.23 43.28 4.32
CA VAL A 548 10.35 43.40 5.48
C VAL A 548 9.09 42.63 5.19
N THR A 549 8.81 41.64 6.02
CA THR A 549 7.57 40.86 5.96
C THR A 549 6.58 41.47 6.95
N PHE A 550 5.36 41.69 6.47
CA PHE A 550 4.23 42.08 7.31
C PHE A 550 3.20 40.98 7.19
N ASP A 551 2.81 40.42 8.32
CA ASP A 551 1.69 39.49 8.40
C ASP A 551 0.53 40.18 9.13
N VAL A 552 -0.68 40.06 8.58
CA VAL A 552 -1.88 40.65 9.17
C VAL A 552 -2.68 39.50 9.77
N ALA A 553 -2.54 39.32 11.08
CA ALA A 553 -3.31 38.33 11.83
C ALA A 553 -4.82 38.57 11.64
N ASP A 554 -5.55 37.48 11.39
CA ASP A 554 -7.01 37.48 11.35
C ASP A 554 -7.63 38.50 10.38
N LEU A 555 -6.97 38.76 9.24
CA LEU A 555 -7.32 39.82 8.28
C LEU A 555 -8.82 39.96 8.01
N TYR A 556 -9.51 38.86 7.70
CA TYR A 556 -10.92 38.92 7.33
C TYR A 556 -11.84 39.25 8.50
N THR A 557 -11.55 38.75 9.70
CA THR A 557 -12.37 39.04 10.88
C THR A 557 -12.14 40.45 11.42
N MET A 558 -11.05 41.12 11.02
CA MET A 558 -10.65 42.45 11.46
C MET A 558 -11.02 43.59 10.49
N ILE A 559 -11.55 43.31 9.28
CA ILE A 559 -11.95 44.36 8.33
C ILE A 559 -13.31 44.95 8.77
N PRO A 560 -13.39 46.24 9.15
CA PRO A 560 -14.67 46.83 9.56
C PRO A 560 -15.62 46.95 8.36
N ARG A 561 -16.89 46.53 8.51
CA ARG A 561 -17.91 46.55 7.43
C ARG A 561 -18.03 47.88 6.70
N GLN A 562 -18.10 48.98 7.46
CA GLN A 562 -18.18 50.32 6.90
C GLN A 562 -16.90 50.69 6.13
N GLY A 563 -15.74 50.24 6.63
CA GLY A 563 -14.45 50.38 5.94
C GLY A 563 -14.40 49.58 4.64
N ALA A 564 -14.92 48.35 4.62
CA ALA A 564 -15.02 47.53 3.41
C ALA A 564 -15.92 48.18 2.34
N LEU A 565 -17.09 48.69 2.75
CA LEU A 565 -18.01 49.40 1.86
C LEU A 565 -17.39 50.70 1.31
N GLU A 566 -16.69 51.47 2.14
CA GLU A 566 -15.99 52.67 1.70
C GLU A 566 -14.84 52.37 0.74
N ALA A 567 -14.07 51.31 1.01
CA ALA A 567 -13.00 50.85 0.13
C ALA A 567 -13.56 50.41 -1.23
N LEU A 568 -14.64 49.62 -1.23
CA LEU A 568 -15.33 49.19 -2.45
C LEU A 568 -15.87 50.40 -3.23
N MET A 569 -16.53 51.36 -2.56
CA MET A 569 -17.03 52.58 -3.19
C MET A 569 -15.88 53.36 -3.87
N ARG A 570 -14.77 53.59 -3.16
CA ARG A 570 -13.59 54.27 -3.70
C ARG A 570 -13.01 53.51 -4.89
N PHE A 571 -12.92 52.19 -4.80
CA PHE A 571 -12.45 51.33 -5.88
C PHE A 571 -13.32 51.47 -7.13
N LEU A 572 -14.64 51.37 -6.97
CA LEU A 572 -15.60 51.48 -8.08
C LEU A 572 -15.58 52.85 -8.73
N VAL A 573 -15.55 53.95 -7.96
CA VAL A 573 -15.46 55.32 -8.49
C VAL A 573 -14.17 55.51 -9.29
N LYS A 574 -13.06 54.97 -8.81
CA LYS A 574 -11.74 55.13 -9.45
C LYS A 574 -11.61 54.33 -10.75
N HIS A 575 -12.23 53.15 -10.84
CA HIS A 575 -11.96 52.18 -11.90
C HIS A 575 -13.10 51.97 -12.89
N LEU A 576 -14.27 52.62 -12.70
CA LEU A 576 -15.38 52.60 -13.65
C LEU A 576 -15.48 53.90 -14.44
N HIS A 577 -15.13 53.86 -15.73
CA HIS A 577 -15.04 55.03 -16.60
C HIS A 577 -16.38 55.77 -16.86
N HIS A 578 -17.51 55.21 -16.44
CA HIS A 578 -18.85 55.84 -16.55
C HIS A 578 -19.72 55.65 -15.29
N GLY A 579 -19.12 55.24 -14.16
CA GLY A 579 -19.85 55.00 -12.92
C GLY A 579 -20.91 53.88 -12.97
N ARG A 580 -20.79 52.96 -13.94
CA ARG A 580 -21.72 51.83 -14.16
C ARG A 580 -21.02 50.58 -14.67
N ILE A 581 -21.59 49.40 -14.39
CA ILE A 581 -21.22 48.12 -15.01
C ILE A 581 -22.48 47.57 -15.72
N GLY A 582 -22.47 47.56 -17.05
CA GLY A 582 -23.67 47.25 -17.82
C GLY A 582 -24.80 48.25 -17.50
N THR A 583 -25.95 47.75 -17.03
CA THR A 583 -27.09 48.57 -16.61
C THR A 583 -27.06 49.00 -15.15
N LEU A 584 -26.11 48.49 -14.35
CA LEU A 584 -26.05 48.70 -12.90
C LEU A 584 -25.22 49.93 -12.55
N SER A 585 -25.75 50.82 -11.71
CA SER A 585 -24.98 51.93 -11.15
C SER A 585 -24.11 51.49 -9.99
N ILE A 586 -23.07 52.29 -9.67
CA ILE A 586 -22.28 52.09 -8.45
C ILE A 586 -23.19 51.99 -7.21
N ASN A 587 -24.24 52.80 -7.14
CA ASN A 587 -25.18 52.77 -6.02
C ASN A 587 -25.94 51.43 -5.92
N ASP A 588 -26.30 50.81 -7.05
CA ASP A 588 -26.96 49.51 -7.07
C ASP A 588 -26.01 48.40 -6.60
N ILE A 589 -24.75 48.45 -7.05
CA ILE A 589 -23.69 47.52 -6.62
C ILE A 589 -23.42 47.67 -5.12
N MET A 590 -23.33 48.90 -4.64
CA MET A 590 -23.10 49.21 -3.22
C MET A 590 -24.28 48.79 -2.33
N ARG A 591 -25.52 48.91 -2.83
CA ARG A 591 -26.71 48.39 -2.14
C ARG A 591 -26.69 46.87 -2.04
N MET A 592 -26.29 46.17 -3.10
CA MET A 592 -26.15 44.71 -3.09
C MET A 592 -25.00 44.26 -2.17
N ALA A 593 -23.86 44.93 -2.20
CA ALA A 593 -22.72 44.61 -1.33
C ALA A 593 -23.05 44.87 0.15
N ARG A 594 -23.73 45.99 0.44
CA ARG A 594 -24.26 46.28 1.78
C ARG A 594 -25.27 45.22 2.21
N LEU A 595 -26.20 44.81 1.33
CA LEU A 595 -27.17 43.76 1.64
C LEU A 595 -26.47 42.45 2.00
N VAL A 596 -25.46 42.03 1.24
CA VAL A 596 -24.66 40.82 1.54
C VAL A 596 -24.00 40.95 2.93
N LEU A 597 -23.30 42.05 3.20
CA LEU A 597 -22.64 42.29 4.50
C LEU A 597 -23.61 42.47 5.68
N ASP A 598 -24.83 42.96 5.43
CA ASP A 598 -25.87 43.16 6.44
C ASP A 598 -26.68 41.87 6.72
N THR A 599 -26.70 40.92 5.77
CA THR A 599 -27.40 39.62 5.92
C THR A 599 -26.57 38.52 6.55
N ASN A 600 -25.32 38.82 6.96
CA ASN A 600 -24.46 37.90 7.69
C ASN A 600 -24.87 37.84 9.17
N TYR A 601 -26.00 37.17 9.44
CA TYR A 601 -26.45 36.84 10.79
C TYR A 601 -26.64 35.34 10.95
N LEU A 602 -26.06 34.80 12.01
CA LEU A 602 -26.30 33.43 12.47
C LEU A 602 -27.34 33.46 13.59
N ALA A 603 -28.39 32.64 13.53
CA ALA A 603 -29.38 32.51 14.61
C ALA A 603 -29.23 31.16 15.31
N TYR A 604 -28.98 31.19 16.62
CA TYR A 604 -28.84 30.01 17.48
C TYR A 604 -29.90 30.04 18.60
N GLN A 605 -30.77 29.01 18.63
CA GLN A 605 -31.75 28.73 19.69
C GLN A 605 -32.63 29.91 20.20
N ASP A 606 -33.54 30.45 19.38
CA ASP A 606 -34.64 31.39 19.74
C ASP A 606 -34.32 32.58 20.69
N LYS A 607 -33.06 32.77 21.03
CA LYS A 607 -32.49 33.99 21.55
C LYS A 607 -31.58 34.48 20.45
N SER A 608 -31.86 35.68 19.98
CA SER A 608 -31.07 36.45 19.05
C SER A 608 -29.64 36.68 19.58
N ILE A 609 -28.79 35.65 19.58
CA ILE A 609 -27.35 35.81 19.63
C ILE A 609 -26.93 36.04 18.19
N ILE A 610 -26.76 37.33 17.87
CA ILE A 610 -26.24 37.77 16.58
C ILE A 610 -24.73 37.56 16.64
N TYR A 611 -24.21 36.52 15.98
CA TYR A 611 -22.80 36.49 15.62
C TYR A 611 -22.58 37.52 14.51
N ARG A 612 -21.81 38.57 14.79
CA ARG A 612 -21.41 39.59 13.80
C ARG A 612 -19.96 39.32 13.40
N PHE A 613 -19.77 38.75 12.22
CA PHE A 613 -18.47 38.72 11.55
C PHE A 613 -18.40 39.93 10.63
N ASP A 614 -17.35 40.75 10.73
CA ASP A 614 -17.29 42.00 9.97
C ASP A 614 -16.92 41.78 8.47
N VAL A 615 -16.13 40.76 8.10
CA VAL A 615 -16.05 40.20 6.73
C VAL A 615 -15.75 38.70 6.82
N GLU A 616 -16.60 37.84 6.25
CA GLU A 616 -16.36 36.39 6.30
C GLU A 616 -15.23 35.99 5.34
N LEU A 617 -14.30 35.15 5.79
CA LEU A 617 -13.22 34.54 4.99
C LEU A 617 -13.71 33.70 3.79
N TRP A 618 -15.03 33.59 3.64
CA TRP A 618 -15.63 32.50 2.91
C TRP A 618 -16.82 32.88 2.04
N ASP A 619 -17.20 34.15 1.99
CA ASP A 619 -18.04 34.64 0.91
C ASP A 619 -17.21 34.72 -0.38
N ARG A 620 -17.77 34.35 -1.54
CA ARG A 620 -16.98 34.34 -2.80
C ARG A 620 -16.43 35.71 -3.17
N CYS A 621 -17.04 36.76 -2.65
CA CYS A 621 -16.66 38.15 -2.86
C CYS A 621 -15.70 38.71 -1.79
N SER A 622 -15.33 37.90 -0.78
CA SER A 622 -14.46 38.33 0.32
C SER A 622 -12.96 38.25 0.02
N PRO A 623 -12.43 37.20 -0.64
CA PRO A 623 -11.08 37.24 -1.24
C PRO A 623 -11.04 38.18 -2.45
#